data_AF-A0A848H4G4-F1
#
_entry.id   AF-A0A848H4G4-F1
#
_cell.length_a   1.000
_cell.length_b   1.000
_cell.length_c   1.000
_cell.angle_alpha   90.00
_cell.angle_beta   90.00
_cell.angle_gamma   90.00
#
_symmetry.space_group_name_H-M   'P 1'
#
loop_
_entity.id
_entity.type
_entity.pdbx_description
1 polymer ?
#
loop_
_entity_poly.entity_id
_entity_poly.type
_entity_poly.pdbx_seq_one_letter_code
_entity_poly.pdbx_strand_id
1 'polypeptide(L)'
;MGLREREIAVVAALCAMGNAAPQLRVHMHAALHVGCTPREIVEVVMQMSVYAGFPAALNGLAAVKEVFAEEGVALPLGEEGKP
;
A
#
# COMPACT_ATOMS: atom_id res chain seq x y z
N MET A 1 17.95 -8.19 0.62
CA MET A 1 16.60 -7.70 0.94
C MET A 1 16.01 -8.59 2.03
N GLY A 2 15.65 -7.99 3.17
CA GLY A 2 14.94 -8.66 4.26
C GLY A 2 13.45 -8.82 3.95
N LEU A 3 12.70 -9.37 4.90
CA LEU A 3 11.26 -9.66 4.71
C LEU A 3 10.46 -8.38 4.46
N ARG A 4 10.68 -7.34 5.26
CA ARG A 4 10.00 -6.05 5.13
C ARG A 4 10.24 -5.41 3.75
N GLU A 5 11.50 -5.39 3.27
CA GLU A 5 11.82 -4.83 1.95
C GLU A 5 11.21 -5.64 0.80
N ARG A 6 11.03 -6.95 0.98
CA ARG A 6 10.40 -7.80 -0.03
C ARG A 6 8.90 -7.56 -0.09
N GLU A 7 8.22 -7.50 1.05
CA GLU A 7 6.76 -7.28 1.09
C GLU A 7 6.39 -5.91 0.50
N ILE A 8 7.11 -4.85 0.87
CA ILE A 8 6.82 -3.52 0.31
C ILE A 8 7.05 -3.46 -1.21
N ALA A 9 8.06 -4.18 -1.72
CA ALA A 9 8.31 -4.29 -3.15
C ALA A 9 7.22 -5.09 -3.88
N VAL A 10 6.70 -6.15 -3.25
CA VAL A 10 5.60 -6.94 -3.81
C VAL A 10 4.29 -6.14 -3.83
N VAL A 11 4.00 -5.34 -2.80
CA VAL A 11 2.86 -4.40 -2.79
C VAL A 11 2.97 -3.42 -3.96
N ALA A 12 4.14 -2.82 -4.19
CA ALA A 12 4.36 -1.93 -5.33
C ALA A 12 4.11 -2.63 -6.67
N ALA A 13 4.68 -3.84 -6.86
CA ALA A 13 4.54 -4.60 -8.09
C ALA A 13 3.10 -5.01 -8.37
N LEU A 14 2.38 -5.52 -7.36
CA LEU A 14 0.98 -5.93 -7.49
C LEU A 14 0.05 -4.73 -7.73
N CYS A 15 0.32 -3.59 -7.11
CA CYS A 15 -0.40 -2.35 -7.39
C CYS A 15 -0.16 -1.91 -8.84
N ALA A 16 1.09 -1.89 -9.30
CA ALA A 16 1.45 -1.51 -10.66
C ALA A 16 0.82 -2.41 -11.74
N MET A 17 0.69 -3.72 -11.48
CA MET A 17 0.00 -4.63 -12.41
C MET A 17 -1.49 -4.30 -12.59
N GLY A 18 -2.13 -3.70 -11.57
CA GLY A 18 -3.50 -3.17 -11.67
C GLY A 18 -4.63 -4.21 -11.79
N ASN A 19 -4.33 -5.50 -11.92
CA ASN A 19 -5.29 -6.58 -12.13
C ASN A 19 -5.19 -7.73 -11.10
N ALA A 20 -4.37 -7.58 -10.07
CA ALA A 20 -4.07 -8.61 -9.06
C ALA A 20 -4.55 -8.22 -7.65
N ALA A 21 -5.78 -7.68 -7.56
CA ALA A 21 -6.32 -7.14 -6.31
C ALA A 21 -6.35 -8.14 -5.13
N PRO A 22 -6.74 -9.42 -5.30
CA PRO A 22 -6.70 -10.39 -4.19
C PRO A 22 -5.30 -10.59 -3.62
N GLN A 23 -4.28 -10.67 -4.48
CA GLN A 23 -2.89 -10.83 -4.08
C GLN A 23 -2.36 -9.56 -3.43
N LEU A 24 -2.72 -8.39 -3.97
CA LEU A 24 -2.33 -7.09 -3.41
C LEU A 24 -2.78 -6.98 -1.95
N ARG A 25 -4.04 -7.34 -1.65
CA ARG A 25 -4.57 -7.32 -0.28
C ARG A 25 -3.83 -8.28 0.65
N VAL A 26 -3.56 -9.52 0.21
CA VAL A 26 -2.79 -10.50 1.00
C VAL A 26 -1.39 -9.97 1.35
N HIS A 27 -0.71 -9.33 0.40
CA HIS A 27 0.62 -8.78 0.66
C HIS A 27 0.59 -7.47 1.45
N MET A 28 -0.49 -6.69 1.43
CA MET A 28 -0.67 -5.56 2.35
C MET A 28 -0.83 -6.04 3.80
N HIS A 29 -1.64 -7.08 4.02
CA HIS A 29 -1.74 -7.76 5.31
C HIS A 29 -0.39 -8.27 5.78
N ALA A 30 0.36 -8.98 4.92
CA ALA A 30 1.69 -9.47 5.25
C ALA A 30 2.67 -8.32 5.54
N ALA A 31 2.64 -7.24 4.75
CA ALA A 31 3.47 -6.06 4.93
C ALA A 31 3.32 -5.45 6.33
N LEU A 32 2.08 -5.29 6.82
CA LEU A 32 1.81 -4.83 8.18
C LEU A 32 2.42 -5.78 9.24
N HIS A 33 2.21 -7.09 9.08
CA HIS A 33 2.72 -8.10 10.01
C HIS A 33 4.25 -8.18 10.07
N VAL A 34 4.95 -7.89 8.97
CA VAL A 34 6.43 -7.85 8.93
C VAL A 34 7.00 -6.47 9.31
N GLY A 35 6.16 -5.54 9.76
CA GLY A 35 6.58 -4.25 10.30
C GLY A 35 6.71 -3.11 9.29
N CYS A 36 6.06 -3.21 8.12
CA CYS A 36 5.84 -2.02 7.29
C CYS A 36 4.86 -1.09 8.01
N THR A 37 5.16 0.20 8.06
CA THR A 37 4.24 1.16 8.63
C THR A 37 3.05 1.40 7.69
N PRO A 38 1.86 1.74 8.21
CA PRO A 38 0.72 2.12 7.38
C PRO A 38 1.06 3.25 6.39
N ARG A 39 1.92 4.19 6.81
CA ARG A 39 2.41 5.29 5.98
C ARG A 39 3.20 4.79 4.77
N GLU A 40 4.12 3.85 4.97
CA GLU A 40 4.95 3.32 3.88
C GLU A 40 4.12 2.60 2.82
N ILE A 41 3.10 1.84 3.24
CA ILE A 41 2.19 1.16 2.31
C ILE A 41 1.41 2.21 1.49
N VAL A 42 0.87 3.24 2.14
CA VAL A 42 0.15 4.32 1.46
C VAL A 42 1.04 5.08 0.49
N GLU A 43 2.24 5.49 0.91
CA GLU A 43 3.21 6.21 0.08
C GLU A 43 3.61 5.40 -1.16
N VAL A 44 3.90 4.12 -0.99
CA VAL A 44 4.27 3.25 -2.12
C VAL A 44 3.13 3.11 -3.12
N VAL A 45 1.89 2.97 -2.63
CA VAL A 45 0.70 2.92 -3.50
C VAL A 45 0.45 4.26 -4.18
N MET A 46 0.58 5.38 -3.48
CA MET A 46 0.45 6.73 -4.06
C MET A 46 1.52 6.98 -5.13
N GLN A 47 2.75 6.53 -4.88
CA GLN A 47 3.86 6.64 -5.83
C GLN A 47 3.57 5.89 -7.14
N MET A 48 2.72 4.86 -7.14
CA MET A 48 2.30 4.18 -8.37
C MET A 48 1.47 5.08 -9.30
N SER A 49 0.93 6.21 -8.82
CA SER A 49 0.27 7.19 -9.71
C SER A 49 1.24 7.73 -10.76
N VAL A 50 2.52 7.85 -10.40
CA VAL A 50 3.60 8.32 -11.26
C VAL A 50 4.15 7.20 -12.14
N TYR A 51 4.34 6.00 -11.59
CA TYR A 51 5.03 4.90 -12.29
C TYR A 51 4.11 3.94 -13.05
N ALA A 52 2.84 3.81 -12.65
CA ALA A 52 1.85 2.90 -13.24
C ALA A 52 0.54 3.59 -13.62
N GLY A 53 0.43 4.90 -13.35
CA GLY A 53 -0.73 5.73 -13.68
C GLY A 53 -1.80 5.78 -12.57
N PHE A 54 -2.62 6.83 -12.63
CA PHE A 54 -3.70 7.08 -11.67
C PHE A 54 -4.66 5.89 -11.49
N PRO A 55 -5.12 5.17 -12.54
CA PRO A 55 -6.04 4.05 -12.34
C PRO A 55 -5.48 2.94 -11.44
N ALA A 56 -4.21 2.58 -11.61
CA ALA A 56 -3.56 1.56 -10.80
C ALA A 56 -3.42 2.01 -9.33
N ALA A 57 -3.00 3.25 -9.12
CA ALA A 57 -2.88 3.83 -7.79
C ALA A 57 -4.23 3.96 -7.07
N LEU A 58 -5.30 4.37 -7.78
CA LEU A 58 -6.64 4.48 -7.20
C LEU A 58 -7.20 3.11 -6.78
N ASN A 59 -7.02 2.08 -7.61
CA ASN A 59 -7.37 0.70 -7.25
C ASN A 59 -6.55 0.22 -6.04
N GLY A 60 -5.26 0.55 -5.99
CA GLY A 60 -4.41 0.25 -4.85
C GLY A 60 -4.86 0.97 -3.57
N LEU A 61 -5.23 2.25 -3.65
CA LEU A 61 -5.72 3.01 -2.50
C LEU A 61 -7.07 2.49 -2.00
N ALA A 62 -7.94 1.99 -2.88
CA ALA A 62 -9.15 1.29 -2.48
C ALA A 62 -8.81 0.02 -1.67
N ALA A 63 -7.86 -0.78 -2.14
CA ALA A 63 -7.38 -1.96 -1.41
C ALA A 63 -6.75 -1.61 -0.05
N VAL A 64 -5.98 -0.51 0.04
CA VAL A 64 -5.44 -0.02 1.32
C VAL A 64 -6.57 0.28 2.31
N LYS A 65 -7.62 0.98 1.87
CA LYS A 65 -8.75 1.33 2.72
C LYS A 65 -9.45 0.09 3.28
N GLU A 66 -9.65 -0.92 2.44
CA GLU A 66 -10.26 -2.19 2.85
C GLU A 66 -9.38 -2.92 3.88
N VAL A 67 -8.10 -3.13 3.57
CA VAL A 67 -7.17 -3.87 4.44
C VAL A 67 -6.97 -3.15 5.78
N PHE A 68 -6.83 -1.83 5.77
CA PHE A 68 -6.65 -1.08 7.02
C PHE A 68 -7.90 -1.11 7.89
N ALA A 69 -9.09 -1.11 7.29
CA ALA A 69 -10.34 -1.29 8.04
C ALA A 69 -10.44 -2.69 8.66
N GLU A 70 -10.01 -3.73 7.92
CA GLU A 70 -9.96 -5.12 8.42
C GLU A 70 -8.98 -5.27 9.60
N GLU A 71 -7.82 -4.64 9.54
CA GLU A 71 -6.77 -4.71 10.57
C GLU A 71 -6.94 -3.70 11.72
N GLY A 72 -7.99 -2.87 11.69
CA GLY A 72 -8.20 -1.81 12.69
C GLY A 72 -7.13 -0.71 12.67
N VAL A 73 -6.48 -0.51 11.53
CA VAL A 73 -5.43 0.48 11.30
C VAL A 73 -6.05 1.80 10.81
N ALA A 74 -5.71 2.91 11.45
CA ALA A 74 -6.13 4.22 10.96
C ALA A 74 -5.35 4.61 9.69
N LEU A 75 -6.04 5.20 8.72
CA LEU A 75 -5.36 5.81 7.57
C LEU A 75 -4.44 6.93 8.07
N PRO A 76 -3.18 6.98 7.60
CA PRO A 76 -2.25 8.06 7.90
C PRO A 76 -2.65 9.30 7.08
N LEU A 77 -3.77 9.91 7.44
CA LEU A 77 -4.20 11.20 6.91
C LEU A 77 -3.20 12.23 7.46
N GLY A 78 -2.31 12.71 6.60
CA GLY A 78 -1.19 13.54 7.03
C GLY A 78 -1.63 14.79 7.79
N GLU A 79 -0.91 15.10 8.87
CA GLU A 79 -0.65 16.50 9.24
C GLU A 79 0.35 17.06 8.21
N GLU A 80 -0.09 17.27 6.98
CA GLU A 80 0.70 18.03 6.00
C GLU A 80 0.52 19.51 6.29
N GLY A 81 1.46 20.10 7.05
CA GLY A 81 1.59 21.55 7.14
C GLY A 81 1.73 22.18 8.53
N LYS A 82 2.50 21.59 9.46
CA LYS A 82 3.11 22.42 10.51
C LYS A 82 4.50 22.87 10.04
N PRO A 83 4.77 24.19 9.94
CA PRO A 83 6.12 24.68 9.64
C PRO A 83 7.13 24.26 10.71
#